data_AF-A0A5A7RRF7-F1
#
_entry.id   AF-A0A5A7RRF7-F1
#
_cell.length_a   1.000
_cell.length_b   1.000
_cell.length_c   1.000
_cell.angle_alpha   90.00
_cell.angle_beta   90.00
_cell.angle_gamma   90.00
#
_symmetry.space_group_name_H-M   'P 1'
#
loop_
_entity.id
_entity.type
_entity.pdbx_description
1 polymer ?
#
loop_
_entity_poly.entity_id
_entity_poly.type
_entity_poly.pdbx_seq_one_letter_code
_entity_poly.pdbx_strand_id
1 'polypeptide(L)'
;ARPGKTLLGSDSHTPTAGGIGSLAIGAGGLNVACAMAGEPFYLKCPKVVGVKLTGELPPWVSAKDIILELLRRVDVKGGVGKVFEYFGPGVKTLTVPERATITNMGTETGATTSIFPSDEKTREWLRAQGREDQWIELTSDGDYDEVIEIDLGELEPLVALPHSPGNVKPVSEIAGMEVQQVAIGSCTNSSLRDLKMVAQILKDQTIAPNLSLLVNPGSRQVVAHLVESGEYNYLVKAGARILENACGPCIGMGGAPPSSSASIRTYNRNFEGRSGTKSAGVYLVSPETAAVTAIKGVLTDPREMGEPPKIKLPDKFIINDNMIIPPLPQEKAAKVEIIRGPNIKPLPDFPPMPDKLEGEILIKVEDNITTDHIMPAGAKILPLRSNIPEISKYVFSRVDEKFYDRAIEKKGGFIVGGENYGQGSSREHAAIAPKYLGIKAVIAKSFARIHSENLVNFGIVPLTFKDKSDYDKVEQGDKLEINIGDFKGEITMKNITKNISIPLTHSLSELDIKILRKGGRLPFLRR
;
A
#
# COMPACT_ATOMS: atom_id res chain seq x y z
N ALA A 1 -8.43 -14.75 -6.57
CA ALA A 1 -8.54 -13.94 -7.79
C ALA A 1 -8.70 -14.83 -9.01
N ARG A 2 -9.47 -14.40 -10.02
CA ARG A 2 -9.60 -15.04 -11.34
C ARG A 2 -9.87 -13.95 -12.41
N PRO A 3 -9.56 -14.22 -13.69
CA PRO A 3 -9.79 -13.25 -14.76
C PRO A 3 -11.23 -12.76 -14.84
N GLY A 4 -11.42 -11.47 -15.18
CA GLY A 4 -12.72 -10.85 -15.47
C GLY A 4 -13.63 -10.69 -14.25
N LYS A 5 -13.07 -10.80 -13.05
CA LYS A 5 -13.78 -10.51 -11.79
C LYS A 5 -13.23 -9.25 -11.15
N THR A 6 -14.14 -8.55 -10.49
CA THR A 6 -13.81 -7.43 -9.60
C THR A 6 -13.52 -7.94 -8.19
N LEU A 7 -12.62 -7.26 -7.48
CA LEU A 7 -12.29 -7.58 -6.10
C LEU A 7 -12.05 -6.29 -5.31
N LEU A 8 -12.69 -6.17 -4.15
CA LEU A 8 -12.40 -5.11 -3.19
C LEU A 8 -11.69 -5.71 -1.98
N GLY A 9 -10.62 -5.07 -1.54
CA GLY A 9 -9.84 -5.52 -0.39
C GLY A 9 -9.55 -4.37 0.56
N SER A 10 -9.58 -4.64 1.86
CA SER A 10 -9.25 -3.69 2.91
C SER A 10 -7.73 -3.53 3.08
N ASP A 11 -7.01 -3.47 1.97
CA ASP A 11 -5.56 -3.37 1.88
C ASP A 11 -5.17 -2.63 0.59
N SER A 12 -4.13 -1.81 0.65
CA SER A 12 -3.72 -1.01 -0.51
C SER A 12 -3.15 -1.86 -1.65
N HIS A 13 -2.53 -3.00 -1.35
CA HIS A 13 -1.86 -3.90 -2.29
C HIS A 13 -2.79 -4.99 -2.84
N THR A 14 -4.09 -4.87 -2.60
CA THR A 14 -5.15 -5.62 -3.30
C THR A 14 -4.96 -5.68 -4.84
N PRO A 15 -4.45 -4.63 -5.53
CA PRO A 15 -4.10 -4.67 -6.96
C PRO A 15 -3.14 -5.79 -7.39
N THR A 16 -2.47 -6.50 -6.47
CA THR A 16 -1.72 -7.75 -6.77
C THR A 16 -2.53 -8.75 -7.61
N ALA A 17 -3.84 -8.81 -7.41
CA ALA A 17 -4.73 -9.68 -8.17
C ALA A 17 -4.93 -9.23 -9.63
N GLY A 18 -4.49 -8.03 -10.00
CA GLY A 18 -4.41 -7.55 -11.37
C GLY A 18 -3.50 -8.38 -12.26
N GLY A 19 -2.48 -9.03 -11.70
CA GLY A 19 -1.56 -9.89 -12.45
C GLY A 19 -2.21 -11.12 -13.09
N ILE A 20 -3.40 -11.53 -12.62
CA ILE A 20 -4.21 -12.62 -13.20
C ILE A 20 -5.41 -12.10 -14.01
N GLY A 21 -5.48 -10.78 -14.28
CA GLY A 21 -6.61 -10.16 -15.00
C GLY A 21 -7.86 -9.93 -14.15
N SER A 22 -7.72 -9.77 -12.83
CA SER A 22 -8.82 -9.38 -11.95
C SER A 22 -8.75 -7.88 -11.65
N LEU A 23 -9.85 -7.15 -11.82
CA LEU A 23 -9.93 -5.74 -11.47
C LEU A 23 -10.02 -5.58 -9.95
N ALA A 24 -8.87 -5.45 -9.29
CA ALA A 24 -8.73 -5.55 -7.85
C ALA A 24 -8.33 -4.21 -7.23
N ILE A 25 -9.16 -3.67 -6.33
CA ILE A 25 -9.02 -2.28 -5.83
C ILE A 25 -8.88 -2.29 -4.31
N GLY A 26 -7.90 -1.55 -3.81
CA GLY A 26 -7.76 -1.26 -2.39
C GLY A 26 -8.80 -0.23 -1.93
N ALA A 27 -9.49 -0.53 -0.83
CA ALA A 27 -10.51 0.31 -0.22
C ALA A 27 -10.37 0.36 1.31
N GLY A 28 -11.04 1.31 1.96
CA GLY A 28 -11.19 1.34 3.42
C GLY A 28 -12.07 0.19 3.93
N GLY A 29 -11.87 -0.20 5.20
CA GLY A 29 -12.61 -1.31 5.83
C GLY A 29 -14.12 -1.12 5.78
N LEU A 30 -14.60 0.10 6.06
CA LEU A 30 -16.02 0.42 5.98
C LEU A 30 -16.60 0.28 4.57
N ASN A 31 -15.87 0.68 3.52
CA ASN A 31 -16.33 0.51 2.13
C ASN A 31 -16.47 -0.98 1.78
N VAL A 32 -15.51 -1.81 2.21
CA VAL A 32 -15.58 -3.27 2.04
C VAL A 32 -16.78 -3.85 2.81
N ALA A 33 -17.00 -3.43 4.06
CA ALA A 33 -18.14 -3.87 4.86
C ALA A 33 -19.49 -3.47 4.24
N CYS A 34 -19.59 -2.26 3.65
CA CYS A 34 -20.78 -1.82 2.92
C CYS A 34 -21.02 -2.70 1.70
N ALA A 35 -19.99 -2.97 0.89
CA ALA A 35 -20.10 -3.86 -0.26
C ALA A 35 -20.55 -5.28 0.14
N MET A 36 -20.03 -5.80 1.26
CA MET A 36 -20.49 -7.07 1.84
C MET A 36 -21.96 -7.03 2.28
N ALA A 37 -22.48 -5.87 2.66
CA ALA A 37 -23.89 -5.67 3.01
C ALA A 37 -24.81 -5.47 1.79
N GLY A 38 -24.26 -5.50 0.57
CA GLY A 38 -25.02 -5.32 -0.67
C GLY A 38 -25.04 -3.87 -1.18
N GLU A 39 -24.34 -2.95 -0.53
CA GLU A 39 -24.26 -1.57 -0.99
C GLU A 39 -23.36 -1.45 -2.23
N PRO A 40 -23.73 -0.60 -3.20
CA PRO A 40 -22.86 -0.30 -4.33
C PRO A 40 -21.57 0.40 -3.89
N PHE A 41 -20.45 -0.05 -4.46
CA PHE A 41 -19.17 0.64 -4.38
C PHE A 41 -19.06 1.63 -5.54
N TYR A 42 -18.96 2.92 -5.22
CA TYR A 42 -18.82 3.97 -6.20
C TYR A 42 -17.35 4.34 -6.38
N LEU A 43 -16.96 4.56 -7.63
CA LEU A 43 -15.63 5.00 -8.01
C LEU A 43 -15.77 6.04 -9.11
N LYS A 44 -15.00 7.12 -9.02
CA LYS A 44 -14.84 8.05 -10.15
C LYS A 44 -14.15 7.32 -11.30
N CYS A 45 -14.76 7.31 -12.48
CA CYS A 45 -14.19 6.63 -13.65
C CYS A 45 -12.72 7.06 -13.86
N PRO A 46 -11.75 6.15 -13.71
CA PRO A 46 -10.34 6.49 -13.88
C PRO A 46 -10.01 6.63 -15.36
N LYS A 47 -8.95 7.38 -15.65
CA LYS A 47 -8.27 7.31 -16.95
C LYS A 47 -7.52 5.99 -17.08
N VAL A 48 -7.36 5.48 -18.29
CA VAL A 48 -6.58 4.27 -18.59
C VAL A 48 -5.26 4.65 -19.23
N VAL A 49 -4.16 4.30 -18.58
CA VAL A 49 -2.81 4.45 -19.13
C VAL A 49 -2.33 3.09 -19.60
N GLY A 50 -2.10 2.98 -20.91
CA GLY A 50 -1.52 1.79 -21.51
C GLY A 50 -0.01 1.74 -21.25
N VAL A 51 0.48 0.71 -20.58
CA VAL A 51 1.91 0.44 -20.41
C VAL A 51 2.32 -0.66 -21.39
N LYS A 52 2.91 -0.25 -22.51
CA LYS A 52 3.37 -1.14 -23.57
C LYS A 52 4.72 -1.74 -23.21
N LEU A 53 4.76 -3.05 -23.04
CA LEU A 53 5.98 -3.81 -22.79
C LEU A 53 6.47 -4.44 -24.10
N THR A 54 7.73 -4.19 -24.47
CA THR A 54 8.41 -4.80 -25.62
C THR A 54 9.69 -5.50 -25.20
N GLY A 55 10.25 -6.35 -26.05
CA GLY A 55 11.47 -7.11 -25.71
C GLY A 55 11.23 -8.17 -24.62
N GLU A 56 12.33 -8.64 -24.03
CA GLU A 56 12.35 -9.61 -22.93
C GLU A 56 13.36 -9.15 -21.86
N LEU A 57 13.14 -9.51 -20.60
CA LEU A 57 14.04 -9.13 -19.50
C LEU A 57 15.43 -9.78 -19.67
N PRO A 58 16.53 -9.01 -19.58
CA PRO A 58 17.88 -9.56 -19.56
C PRO A 58 18.15 -10.45 -18.33
N PRO A 59 19.21 -11.27 -18.35
CA PRO A 59 19.68 -11.98 -17.16
C PRO A 59 19.81 -11.05 -15.94
N TRP A 60 19.40 -11.55 -14.77
CA TRP A 60 19.37 -10.84 -13.48
C TRP A 60 18.39 -9.69 -13.34
N VAL A 61 17.69 -9.31 -14.41
CA VAL A 61 16.61 -8.32 -14.36
C VAL A 61 15.29 -9.03 -14.10
N SER A 62 14.46 -8.46 -13.24
CA SER A 62 13.24 -9.08 -12.75
C SER A 62 12.02 -8.19 -13.00
N ALA A 63 10.83 -8.75 -12.78
CA ALA A 63 9.59 -7.97 -12.83
C ALA A 63 9.54 -6.81 -11.81
N LYS A 64 10.37 -6.86 -10.76
CA LYS A 64 10.53 -5.76 -9.82
C LYS A 64 11.11 -4.52 -10.50
N ASP A 65 12.05 -4.71 -11.42
CA ASP A 65 12.73 -3.63 -12.12
C ASP A 65 11.78 -2.92 -13.10
N ILE A 66 10.80 -3.63 -13.69
CA ILE A 66 9.76 -3.03 -14.53
C ILE A 66 8.93 -2.00 -13.75
N ILE A 67 8.48 -2.35 -12.55
CA ILE A 67 7.66 -1.43 -11.74
C ILE A 67 8.48 -0.33 -11.09
N LEU A 68 9.74 -0.60 -10.75
CA LEU A 68 10.68 0.45 -10.33
C LEU A 68 10.95 1.44 -11.48
N GLU A 69 11.08 0.98 -12.72
CA GLU A 69 11.22 1.85 -13.89
C GLU A 69 9.97 2.71 -14.11
N LEU A 70 8.77 2.12 -13.99
CA LEU A 70 7.53 2.88 -14.08
C LEU A 70 7.47 3.95 -12.98
N LEU A 71 7.78 3.58 -11.71
CA LEU A 71 7.87 4.52 -10.59
C LEU A 71 8.90 5.62 -10.83
N ARG A 72 10.05 5.32 -11.45
CA ARG A 72 11.07 6.31 -11.82
C ARG A 72 10.51 7.37 -12.79
N ARG A 73 9.65 6.95 -13.72
CA ARG A 73 9.08 7.83 -14.75
C ARG A 73 7.89 8.66 -14.26
N VAL A 74 7.01 8.06 -13.46
CA VAL A 74 5.74 8.69 -13.08
C VAL A 74 5.70 9.17 -11.62
N ASP A 75 6.70 8.80 -10.82
CA ASP A 75 6.80 9.06 -9.38
C ASP A 75 5.58 8.55 -8.59
N VAL A 76 5.53 8.84 -7.29
CA VAL A 76 4.46 8.39 -6.38
C VAL A 76 3.10 9.06 -6.60
N LYS A 77 3.01 9.99 -7.57
CA LYS A 77 1.80 10.76 -7.89
C LYS A 77 1.25 10.49 -9.30
N GLY A 78 2.03 9.93 -10.20
CA GLY A 78 1.65 9.86 -11.62
C GLY A 78 0.51 8.91 -11.95
N GLY A 79 0.15 8.00 -11.03
CA GLY A 79 -1.01 7.11 -11.14
C GLY A 79 -2.31 7.68 -10.57
N VAL A 80 -2.30 8.83 -9.88
CA VAL A 80 -3.50 9.34 -9.20
C VAL A 80 -4.65 9.57 -10.18
N GLY A 81 -5.80 8.91 -9.92
CA GLY A 81 -6.98 8.98 -10.78
C GLY A 81 -6.89 8.15 -12.06
N LYS A 82 -5.88 7.28 -12.17
CA LYS A 82 -5.63 6.42 -13.33
C LYS A 82 -5.65 4.93 -12.97
N VAL A 83 -5.76 4.09 -13.98
CA VAL A 83 -5.48 2.65 -13.97
C VAL A 83 -4.35 2.39 -14.96
N PHE A 84 -3.40 1.55 -14.58
CA PHE A 84 -2.37 1.06 -15.50
C PHE A 84 -2.80 -0.27 -16.10
N GLU A 85 -2.97 -0.30 -17.41
CA GLU A 85 -3.23 -1.53 -18.17
C GLU A 85 -1.98 -1.91 -18.95
N TYR A 86 -1.45 -3.11 -18.73
CA TYR A 86 -0.22 -3.56 -19.36
C TYR A 86 -0.52 -4.34 -20.64
N PHE A 87 0.15 -4.00 -21.73
CA PHE A 87 -0.06 -4.63 -23.04
C PHE A 87 1.25 -4.75 -23.84
N GLY A 88 1.18 -5.29 -25.05
CA GLY A 88 2.33 -5.45 -25.94
C GLY A 88 3.00 -6.84 -25.86
N PRO A 89 3.96 -7.12 -26.76
CA PRO A 89 4.54 -8.45 -26.91
C PRO A 89 5.32 -8.92 -25.67
N GLY A 90 5.94 -8.00 -24.93
CA GLY A 90 6.72 -8.31 -23.73
C GLY A 90 5.87 -8.93 -22.61
N VAL A 91 4.55 -8.70 -22.59
CA VAL A 91 3.64 -9.30 -21.59
C VAL A 91 3.67 -10.84 -21.61
N LYS A 92 3.84 -11.44 -22.80
CA LYS A 92 3.84 -12.90 -22.97
C LYS A 92 5.05 -13.59 -22.33
N THR A 93 6.09 -12.82 -22.03
CA THR A 93 7.33 -13.28 -21.39
C THR A 93 7.19 -13.39 -19.87
N LEU A 94 6.20 -12.71 -19.29
CA LEU A 94 6.01 -12.60 -17.85
C LEU A 94 4.99 -13.62 -17.32
N THR A 95 5.36 -14.34 -16.27
CA THR A 95 4.47 -15.24 -15.53
C THR A 95 3.45 -14.47 -14.68
N VAL A 96 2.37 -15.13 -14.25
CA VAL A 96 1.37 -14.48 -13.37
C VAL A 96 1.97 -13.92 -12.07
N PRO A 97 2.88 -14.61 -11.35
CA PRO A 97 3.54 -14.02 -10.18
C PRO A 97 4.38 -12.77 -10.50
N GLU A 98 5.08 -12.74 -11.63
CA GLU A 98 5.84 -11.56 -12.08
C GLU A 98 4.91 -10.38 -12.40
N ARG A 99 3.80 -10.63 -13.09
CA ARG A 99 2.73 -9.64 -13.30
C ARG A 99 2.14 -9.14 -11.97
N ALA A 100 1.98 -10.04 -11.00
CA ALA A 100 1.47 -9.72 -9.67
C ALA A 100 2.43 -8.79 -8.91
N THR A 101 3.76 -8.98 -9.01
CA THR A 101 4.75 -8.04 -8.47
C THR A 101 4.56 -6.62 -9.03
N ILE A 102 4.37 -6.51 -10.35
CA ILE A 102 4.19 -5.22 -11.02
C ILE A 102 2.90 -4.55 -10.57
N THR A 103 1.77 -5.27 -10.64
CA THR A 103 0.46 -4.73 -10.25
C THR A 103 0.35 -4.42 -8.75
N ASN A 104 1.03 -5.18 -7.89
CA ASN A 104 1.15 -4.88 -6.46
C ASN A 104 1.73 -3.47 -6.28
N MET A 105 2.93 -3.24 -6.82
CA MET A 105 3.64 -1.97 -6.67
C MET A 105 3.11 -0.84 -7.53
N GLY A 106 2.21 -1.11 -8.49
CA GLY A 106 1.41 -0.09 -9.16
C GLY A 106 0.69 0.83 -8.17
N THR A 107 0.33 0.31 -7.00
CA THR A 107 -0.23 1.08 -5.88
C THR A 107 0.64 2.26 -5.44
N GLU A 108 1.97 2.11 -5.45
CA GLU A 108 2.91 3.13 -4.98
C GLU A 108 2.93 4.38 -5.87
N THR A 109 2.45 4.30 -7.11
CA THR A 109 2.26 5.46 -8.01
C THR A 109 1.02 6.30 -7.68
N GLY A 110 0.17 5.82 -6.77
CA GLY A 110 -1.15 6.37 -6.48
C GLY A 110 -2.28 5.85 -7.39
N ALA A 111 -2.01 4.88 -8.26
CA ALA A 111 -2.99 4.26 -9.14
C ALA A 111 -4.18 3.67 -8.38
N THR A 112 -5.36 3.69 -9.02
CA THR A 112 -6.56 3.04 -8.49
C THR A 112 -6.37 1.52 -8.44
N THR A 113 -5.80 0.98 -9.53
CA THR A 113 -5.35 -0.39 -9.67
C THR A 113 -4.46 -0.51 -10.90
N SER A 114 -3.92 -1.70 -11.11
CA SER A 114 -3.08 -2.09 -12.22
C SER A 114 -3.53 -3.46 -12.70
N ILE A 115 -3.56 -3.71 -14.01
CA ILE A 115 -4.11 -4.95 -14.56
C ILE A 115 -3.33 -5.45 -15.77
N PHE A 116 -3.15 -6.78 -15.85
CA PHE A 116 -2.63 -7.47 -17.02
C PHE A 116 -3.77 -8.20 -17.75
N PRO A 117 -3.63 -8.46 -19.06
CA PRO A 117 -4.52 -9.34 -19.80
C PRO A 117 -4.49 -10.77 -19.24
N SER A 118 -5.50 -11.54 -19.62
CA SER A 118 -5.56 -12.97 -19.35
C SER A 118 -5.31 -13.75 -20.63
N ASP A 119 -4.11 -14.32 -20.71
CA ASP A 119 -3.57 -15.03 -21.87
C ASP A 119 -3.18 -16.47 -21.49
N GLU A 120 -2.43 -17.16 -22.35
CA GLU A 120 -1.98 -18.53 -22.11
C GLU A 120 -1.14 -18.66 -20.83
N LYS A 121 -0.33 -17.65 -20.45
CA LYS A 121 0.39 -17.67 -19.16
C LYS A 121 -0.57 -17.68 -17.97
N THR A 122 -1.71 -17.02 -18.10
CA THR A 122 -2.76 -17.07 -17.08
C THR A 122 -3.44 -18.44 -17.04
N ARG A 123 -3.69 -19.05 -18.19
CA ARG A 123 -4.25 -20.40 -18.30
C ARG A 123 -3.31 -21.45 -17.70
N GLU A 124 -2.04 -21.42 -18.06
CA GLU A 124 -0.98 -22.29 -17.52
C GLU A 124 -0.93 -22.20 -15.99
N TRP A 125 -0.92 -20.99 -15.43
CA TRP A 125 -0.93 -20.76 -13.99
C TRP A 125 -2.18 -21.32 -13.30
N LEU A 126 -3.37 -21.07 -13.86
CA LEU A 126 -4.62 -21.59 -13.32
C LEU A 126 -4.68 -23.12 -13.40
N ARG A 127 -4.21 -23.72 -14.50
CA ARG A 127 -4.09 -25.18 -14.64
C ARG A 127 -3.17 -25.77 -13.58
N ALA A 128 -1.99 -25.18 -13.37
CA ALA A 128 -1.05 -25.63 -12.34
C ALA A 128 -1.63 -25.54 -10.91
N GLN A 129 -2.61 -24.65 -10.70
CA GLN A 129 -3.36 -24.49 -9.46
C GLN A 129 -4.68 -25.30 -9.42
N GLY A 130 -4.93 -26.19 -10.40
CA GLY A 130 -6.15 -27.01 -10.46
C GLY A 130 -7.43 -26.23 -10.73
N ARG A 131 -7.34 -25.08 -11.42
CA ARG A 131 -8.42 -24.10 -11.62
C ARG A 131 -8.55 -23.64 -13.08
N GLU A 132 -8.16 -24.49 -14.05
CA GLU A 132 -8.22 -24.15 -15.49
C GLU A 132 -9.63 -23.77 -15.94
N ASP A 133 -10.67 -24.34 -15.33
CA ASP A 133 -12.09 -24.05 -15.56
C ASP A 133 -12.47 -22.58 -15.30
N GLN A 134 -11.63 -21.84 -14.56
CA GLN A 134 -11.85 -20.43 -14.23
C GLN A 134 -11.12 -19.47 -15.18
N TRP A 135 -10.37 -19.99 -16.15
CA TRP A 135 -9.70 -19.18 -17.14
C TRP A 135 -10.70 -18.64 -18.17
N ILE A 136 -10.55 -17.36 -18.49
CA ILE A 136 -11.16 -16.73 -19.66
C ILE A 136 -10.09 -15.85 -20.29
N GLU A 137 -10.10 -15.75 -21.62
CA GLU A 137 -9.23 -14.83 -22.32
C GLU A 137 -9.69 -13.39 -22.08
N LEU A 138 -8.73 -12.50 -21.81
CA LEU A 138 -8.94 -11.06 -21.75
C LEU A 138 -7.83 -10.39 -22.55
N THR A 139 -8.23 -9.62 -23.55
CA THR A 139 -7.35 -8.81 -24.38
C THR A 139 -7.62 -7.34 -24.15
N SER A 140 -6.60 -6.51 -24.35
CA SER A 140 -6.80 -5.07 -24.42
C SER A 140 -7.52 -4.69 -25.72
N ASP A 141 -8.38 -3.67 -25.67
CA ASP A 141 -8.98 -3.03 -26.85
C ASP A 141 -8.06 -1.98 -27.49
N GLY A 142 -6.97 -1.60 -26.79
CA GLY A 142 -5.96 -0.66 -27.27
C GLY A 142 -6.38 0.81 -27.22
N ASP A 143 -7.52 1.14 -26.60
CA ASP A 143 -7.96 2.53 -26.41
C ASP A 143 -7.45 3.06 -25.07
N TYR A 144 -6.52 4.03 -25.12
CA TYR A 144 -5.83 4.54 -23.95
C TYR A 144 -5.83 6.06 -23.94
N ASP A 145 -6.06 6.65 -22.76
CA ASP A 145 -5.91 8.09 -22.55
C ASP A 145 -4.45 8.54 -22.72
N GLU A 146 -3.50 7.68 -22.31
CA GLU A 146 -2.06 7.91 -22.34
C GLU A 146 -1.32 6.59 -22.58
N VAL A 147 -0.15 6.62 -23.21
CA VAL A 147 0.69 5.43 -23.43
C VAL A 147 2.11 5.66 -22.91
N ILE A 148 2.63 4.69 -22.17
CA ILE A 148 4.02 4.61 -21.71
C ILE A 148 4.64 3.36 -22.32
N GLU A 149 5.75 3.48 -23.03
CA GLU A 149 6.47 2.33 -23.61
C GLU A 149 7.70 1.99 -22.77
N ILE A 150 7.87 0.72 -22.41
CA ILE A 150 9.05 0.20 -21.70
C ILE A 150 9.61 -0.96 -22.52
N ASP A 151 10.83 -0.79 -23.03
CA ASP A 151 11.60 -1.89 -23.59
C ASP A 151 12.25 -2.68 -22.45
N LEU A 152 11.81 -3.92 -22.27
CA LEU A 152 12.32 -4.82 -21.25
C LEU A 152 13.80 -5.14 -21.46
N GLY A 153 14.27 -5.15 -22.71
CA GLY A 153 15.66 -5.48 -23.06
C GLY A 153 16.68 -4.42 -22.68
N GLU A 154 16.23 -3.18 -22.46
CA GLU A 154 17.08 -2.05 -22.03
C GLU A 154 17.15 -1.90 -20.51
N LEU A 155 16.35 -2.68 -19.75
CA LEU A 155 16.35 -2.60 -18.30
C LEU A 155 17.62 -3.21 -17.70
N GLU A 156 18.04 -2.63 -16.58
CA GLU A 156 19.07 -3.18 -15.70
C GLU A 156 18.55 -3.26 -14.25
N PRO A 157 19.25 -3.92 -13.32
CA PRO A 157 18.80 -3.98 -11.92
C PRO A 157 18.65 -2.58 -11.30
N LEU A 158 17.49 -2.32 -10.70
CA LEU A 158 17.13 -1.02 -10.11
C LEU A 158 17.00 -1.09 -8.58
N VAL A 159 17.14 0.08 -7.94
CA VAL A 159 16.96 0.28 -6.51
C VAL A 159 16.16 1.54 -6.22
N ALA A 160 15.11 1.44 -5.39
CA ALA A 160 14.47 2.62 -4.81
C ALA A 160 15.16 3.02 -3.51
N LEU A 161 15.69 4.24 -3.48
CA LEU A 161 16.39 4.85 -2.36
C LEU A 161 15.39 5.39 -1.31
N PRO A 162 15.77 5.44 -0.02
CA PRO A 162 14.95 6.09 1.00
C PRO A 162 14.75 7.59 0.69
N HIS A 163 13.68 8.23 1.14
CA HIS A 163 12.51 7.67 1.83
C HIS A 163 11.27 7.61 0.92
N SER A 164 11.45 7.32 -0.38
CA SER A 164 10.35 7.25 -1.35
C SER A 164 10.54 6.08 -2.33
N PRO A 165 9.47 5.30 -2.62
CA PRO A 165 9.55 4.26 -3.64
C PRO A 165 9.74 4.81 -5.06
N GLY A 166 9.46 6.10 -5.29
CA GLY A 166 9.71 6.79 -6.56
C GLY A 166 11.16 7.27 -6.75
N ASN A 167 12.00 7.25 -5.71
CA ASN A 167 13.41 7.68 -5.79
C ASN A 167 14.28 6.54 -6.34
N VAL A 168 14.17 6.24 -7.62
CA VAL A 168 14.76 5.04 -8.24
C VAL A 168 16.04 5.36 -9.01
N LYS A 169 17.06 4.52 -8.84
CA LYS A 169 18.34 4.55 -9.58
C LYS A 169 18.77 3.15 -10.02
N PRO A 170 19.66 3.02 -11.02
CA PRO A 170 20.39 1.79 -11.26
C PRO A 170 21.19 1.34 -10.02
N VAL A 171 21.24 0.03 -9.77
CA VAL A 171 22.04 -0.53 -8.68
C VAL A 171 23.53 -0.21 -8.87
N SER A 172 24.00 -0.23 -10.12
CA SER A 172 25.38 0.07 -10.53
C SER A 172 25.87 1.46 -10.08
N GLU A 173 24.99 2.45 -9.95
CA GLU A 173 25.35 3.81 -9.53
C GLU A 173 25.70 3.92 -8.03
N ILE A 174 25.17 3.02 -7.19
CA ILE A 174 25.32 3.07 -5.73
C ILE A 174 25.84 1.77 -5.13
N ALA A 175 26.39 0.88 -5.96
CA ALA A 175 27.02 -0.35 -5.55
C ALA A 175 28.19 -0.09 -4.58
N GLY A 176 28.45 -1.04 -3.68
CA GLY A 176 29.48 -0.94 -2.65
C GLY A 176 29.03 -0.27 -1.34
N MET A 177 27.80 0.26 -1.27
CA MET A 177 27.23 0.77 -0.03
C MET A 177 27.12 -0.34 1.03
N GLU A 178 27.59 -0.09 2.25
CA GLU A 178 27.50 -1.04 3.37
C GLU A 178 26.04 -1.35 3.73
N VAL A 179 25.74 -2.63 3.96
CA VAL A 179 24.40 -3.12 4.31
C VAL A 179 24.48 -3.93 5.60
N GLN A 180 23.56 -3.67 6.53
CA GLN A 180 23.49 -4.38 7.81
C GLN A 180 22.23 -5.24 7.97
N GLN A 181 21.28 -5.11 7.04
CA GLN A 181 20.10 -5.98 7.00
C GLN A 181 19.64 -6.21 5.56
N VAL A 182 19.32 -7.47 5.25
CA VAL A 182 18.57 -7.85 4.04
C VAL A 182 17.27 -8.51 4.48
N ALA A 183 16.13 -8.09 3.91
CA ALA A 183 14.83 -8.70 4.17
C ALA A 183 14.11 -9.05 2.86
N ILE A 184 14.00 -10.35 2.58
CA ILE A 184 13.44 -10.90 1.35
C ILE A 184 12.05 -11.45 1.64
N GLY A 185 11.10 -11.24 0.73
CA GLY A 185 9.75 -11.78 0.80
C GLY A 185 8.66 -10.71 0.72
N SER A 186 7.71 -10.76 1.66
CA SER A 186 6.42 -10.03 1.66
C SER A 186 5.50 -10.40 0.50
N CYS A 187 4.29 -9.85 0.45
CA CYS A 187 3.36 -10.08 -0.65
C CYS A 187 3.89 -9.68 -2.05
N THR A 188 4.94 -8.83 -2.11
CA THR A 188 5.44 -8.29 -3.40
C THR A 188 6.34 -9.28 -4.14
N ASN A 189 7.28 -9.91 -3.44
CA ASN A 189 8.32 -10.77 -4.01
C ASN A 189 8.60 -11.97 -3.10
N SER A 190 7.59 -12.84 -2.94
CA SER A 190 7.68 -14.10 -2.19
C SER A 190 7.01 -15.26 -2.92
N SER A 191 6.88 -15.15 -4.24
CA SER A 191 6.39 -16.25 -5.06
C SER A 191 7.35 -17.44 -4.97
N LEU A 192 6.89 -18.62 -5.40
CA LEU A 192 7.75 -19.80 -5.43
C LEU A 192 8.98 -19.58 -6.32
N ARG A 193 8.83 -18.85 -7.44
CA ARG A 193 9.95 -18.47 -8.32
C ARG A 193 10.97 -17.62 -7.56
N ASP A 194 10.51 -16.57 -6.89
CA ASP A 194 11.37 -15.63 -6.16
C ASP A 194 12.20 -16.33 -5.09
N LEU A 195 11.54 -17.17 -4.26
CA LEU A 195 12.25 -17.83 -3.16
C LEU A 195 13.12 -18.99 -3.63
N LYS A 196 12.77 -19.66 -4.73
CA LYS A 196 13.69 -20.61 -5.39
C LYS A 196 14.91 -19.91 -5.95
N MET A 197 14.75 -18.75 -6.59
CA MET A 197 15.88 -17.93 -7.07
C MET A 197 16.83 -17.58 -5.93
N VAL A 198 16.28 -17.05 -4.83
CA VAL A 198 17.05 -16.72 -3.63
C VAL A 198 17.73 -17.95 -3.03
N ALA A 199 17.03 -19.08 -2.94
CA ALA A 199 17.60 -20.33 -2.43
C ALA A 199 18.75 -20.86 -3.30
N GLN A 200 18.65 -20.74 -4.63
CA GLN A 200 19.70 -21.17 -5.54
C GLN A 200 20.91 -20.23 -5.51
N ILE A 201 20.71 -18.92 -5.40
CA ILE A 201 21.81 -17.94 -5.22
C ILE A 201 22.56 -18.21 -3.91
N LEU A 202 21.84 -18.54 -2.84
CA LEU A 202 22.40 -18.83 -1.51
C LEU A 202 22.93 -20.26 -1.36
N LYS A 203 22.77 -21.12 -2.37
CA LYS A 203 23.18 -22.51 -2.30
C LYS A 203 24.70 -22.60 -2.14
N ASP A 204 25.13 -23.33 -1.11
CA ASP A 204 26.54 -23.52 -0.76
C ASP A 204 27.29 -22.20 -0.45
N GLN A 205 26.55 -21.13 -0.13
CA GLN A 205 27.07 -19.84 0.33
C GLN A 205 26.77 -19.63 1.81
N THR A 206 27.48 -18.69 2.43
CA THR A 206 27.20 -18.16 3.77
C THR A 206 27.02 -16.66 3.66
N ILE A 207 26.00 -16.10 4.31
CA ILE A 207 25.79 -14.65 4.32
C ILE A 207 26.97 -13.91 4.98
N ALA A 208 27.15 -12.64 4.61
CA ALA A 208 28.19 -11.81 5.20
C ALA A 208 28.01 -11.66 6.72
N PRO A 209 29.10 -11.72 7.52
CA PRO A 209 29.01 -11.75 8.98
C PRO A 209 28.53 -10.43 9.61
N ASN A 210 28.54 -9.34 8.85
CA ASN A 210 28.18 -8.00 9.31
C ASN A 210 26.68 -7.67 9.11
N LEU A 211 25.86 -8.58 8.56
CA LEU A 211 24.44 -8.34 8.33
C LEU A 211 23.52 -9.47 8.79
N SER A 212 22.24 -9.13 8.95
CA SER A 212 21.16 -10.10 9.16
C SER A 212 20.36 -10.32 7.88
N LEU A 213 20.21 -11.57 7.45
CA LEU A 213 19.27 -11.97 6.39
C LEU A 213 17.96 -12.50 6.99
N LEU A 214 16.85 -11.88 6.63
CA LEU A 214 15.49 -12.31 6.95
C LEU A 214 14.78 -12.80 5.68
N VAL A 215 14.13 -13.95 5.74
CA VAL A 215 13.33 -14.47 4.62
C VAL A 215 11.91 -14.73 5.08
N ASN A 216 10.93 -14.10 4.44
CA ASN A 216 9.52 -14.12 4.81
C ASN A 216 8.66 -14.65 3.63
N PRO A 217 8.35 -15.94 3.62
CA PRO A 217 7.53 -16.53 2.57
C PRO A 217 6.08 -16.02 2.58
N GLY A 218 5.47 -15.88 1.39
CA GLY A 218 4.14 -15.31 1.26
C GLY A 218 3.00 -16.27 1.60
N SER A 219 3.26 -17.59 1.62
CA SER A 219 2.23 -18.59 1.90
C SER A 219 2.81 -19.92 2.36
N ARG A 220 1.97 -20.72 3.01
CA ARG A 220 2.28 -22.12 3.36
C ARG A 220 2.52 -23.00 2.13
N GLN A 221 1.86 -22.71 1.00
CA GLN A 221 2.06 -23.43 -0.26
C GLN A 221 3.50 -23.26 -0.76
N VAL A 222 4.04 -22.03 -0.73
CA VAL A 222 5.43 -21.77 -1.13
C VAL A 222 6.41 -22.49 -0.21
N VAL A 223 6.20 -22.43 1.11
CA VAL A 223 7.04 -23.16 2.08
C VAL A 223 7.01 -24.66 1.83
N ALA A 224 5.84 -25.26 1.62
CA ALA A 224 5.70 -26.68 1.34
C ALA A 224 6.52 -27.11 0.11
N HIS A 225 6.48 -26.32 -0.97
CA HIS A 225 7.28 -26.61 -2.15
C HIS A 225 8.78 -26.52 -1.91
N LEU A 226 9.26 -25.51 -1.18
CA LEU A 226 10.69 -25.38 -0.86
C LEU A 226 11.17 -26.51 0.04
N VAL A 227 10.32 -27.01 0.94
CA VAL A 227 10.63 -28.15 1.80
C VAL A 227 10.69 -29.43 0.97
N GLU A 228 9.69 -29.70 0.12
CA GLU A 228 9.66 -30.89 -0.73
C GLU A 228 10.82 -30.93 -1.74
N SER A 229 11.23 -29.78 -2.28
CA SER A 229 12.37 -29.70 -3.20
C SER A 229 13.73 -29.70 -2.51
N GLY A 230 13.78 -29.59 -1.18
CA GLY A 230 15.01 -29.47 -0.39
C GLY A 230 15.67 -28.09 -0.44
N GLU A 231 15.17 -27.14 -1.23
CA GLU A 231 15.73 -25.79 -1.39
C GLU A 231 15.55 -24.93 -0.13
N TYR A 232 14.58 -25.25 0.72
CA TYR A 232 14.43 -24.60 2.03
C TYR A 232 15.70 -24.74 2.88
N ASN A 233 16.40 -25.87 2.76
CA ASN A 233 17.66 -26.14 3.46
C ASN A 233 18.79 -25.20 3.03
N TYR A 234 18.78 -24.72 1.77
CA TYR A 234 19.80 -23.79 1.28
C TYR A 234 19.71 -22.45 2.02
N LEU A 235 18.48 -21.96 2.23
CA LEU A 235 18.23 -20.74 2.99
C LEU A 235 18.73 -20.86 4.43
N VAL A 236 18.40 -21.97 5.11
CA VAL A 236 18.81 -22.22 6.50
C VAL A 236 20.32 -22.35 6.62
N LYS A 237 20.96 -23.14 5.74
CA LYS A 237 22.42 -23.35 5.75
C LYS A 237 23.21 -22.08 5.47
N ALA A 238 22.67 -21.19 4.64
CA ALA A 238 23.29 -19.90 4.36
C ALA A 238 23.27 -18.93 5.56
N GLY A 239 22.51 -19.23 6.62
CA GLY A 239 22.38 -18.40 7.81
C GLY A 239 21.15 -17.49 7.81
N ALA A 240 20.18 -17.72 6.90
CA ALA A 240 18.96 -16.93 6.86
C ALA A 240 18.05 -17.22 8.07
N ARG A 241 17.47 -16.15 8.64
CA ARG A 241 16.40 -16.26 9.63
C ARG A 241 15.07 -16.36 8.90
N ILE A 242 14.45 -17.53 8.93
CA ILE A 242 13.15 -17.72 8.29
C ILE A 242 12.04 -17.22 9.21
N LEU A 243 11.18 -16.36 8.66
CA LEU A 243 10.05 -15.75 9.35
C LEU A 243 8.75 -16.47 9.01
N GLU A 244 7.73 -16.22 9.83
CA GLU A 244 6.37 -16.70 9.64
C GLU A 244 5.78 -16.23 8.30
N ASN A 245 4.75 -16.93 7.80
CA ASN A 245 4.00 -16.52 6.60
C ASN A 245 3.04 -15.36 6.93
N ALA A 246 3.60 -14.17 7.18
CA ALA A 246 2.91 -12.95 7.59
C ALA A 246 3.54 -11.72 6.92
N CYS A 247 2.97 -10.52 7.09
CA CYS A 247 3.59 -9.29 6.57
C CYS A 247 4.94 -8.96 7.25
N GLY A 248 5.04 -9.24 8.55
CA GLY A 248 6.27 -9.10 9.32
C GLY A 248 6.99 -7.74 9.13
N PRO A 249 8.30 -7.73 8.80
CA PRO A 249 9.09 -6.51 8.69
C PRO A 249 8.59 -5.50 7.65
N CYS A 250 7.77 -5.91 6.68
CA CYS A 250 7.18 -5.02 5.66
C CYS A 250 6.33 -3.90 6.28
N ILE A 251 5.67 -4.18 7.40
CA ILE A 251 4.84 -3.22 8.14
C ILE A 251 5.49 -2.78 9.46
N GLY A 252 6.78 -3.07 9.65
CA GLY A 252 7.51 -2.79 10.89
C GLY A 252 7.17 -3.73 12.05
N MET A 253 6.68 -4.94 11.77
CA MET A 253 6.39 -5.97 12.77
C MET A 253 7.50 -7.01 12.82
N GLY A 254 8.41 -6.87 13.78
CA GLY A 254 9.61 -7.69 13.86
C GLY A 254 10.66 -7.32 12.80
N GLY A 255 11.88 -7.85 12.95
CA GLY A 255 12.97 -7.60 11.99
C GLY A 255 13.34 -6.13 11.81
N ALA A 256 13.26 -5.32 12.88
CA ALA A 256 13.67 -3.92 12.84
C ALA A 256 15.17 -3.81 12.47
N PRO A 257 15.55 -2.92 11.54
CA PRO A 257 16.94 -2.73 11.16
C PRO A 257 17.72 -1.96 12.25
N PRO A 258 19.06 -2.07 12.29
CA PRO A 258 19.89 -1.23 13.14
C PRO A 258 19.68 0.27 12.87
N SER A 259 19.91 1.10 13.88
CA SER A 259 19.86 2.56 13.75
C SER A 259 20.90 3.06 12.75
N SER A 260 20.52 4.04 11.94
CA SER A 260 21.42 4.70 10.97
C SER A 260 22.10 3.73 9.98
N SER A 261 21.42 2.62 9.66
CA SER A 261 21.93 1.56 8.78
C SER A 261 21.13 1.44 7.48
N ALA A 262 21.75 0.89 6.44
CA ALA A 262 21.05 0.48 5.23
C ALA A 262 20.38 -0.90 5.40
N SER A 263 19.11 -0.97 5.03
CA SER A 263 18.30 -2.19 4.99
C SER A 263 17.79 -2.41 3.57
N ILE A 264 18.28 -3.46 2.91
CA ILE A 264 17.85 -3.86 1.57
C ILE A 264 16.62 -4.75 1.68
N ARG A 265 15.56 -4.44 0.95
CA ARG A 265 14.28 -5.16 1.05
C ARG A 265 13.65 -5.44 -0.30
N THR A 266 13.04 -6.60 -0.45
CA THR A 266 12.27 -6.94 -1.66
C THR A 266 10.80 -6.54 -1.55
N TYR A 267 10.52 -5.51 -0.76
CA TYR A 267 9.18 -5.06 -0.41
C TYR A 267 8.76 -3.89 -1.31
N ASN A 268 7.64 -3.22 -0.99
CA ASN A 268 7.05 -2.17 -1.82
C ASN A 268 7.14 -0.76 -1.22
N ARG A 269 7.47 -0.60 0.07
CA ARG A 269 7.52 0.72 0.73
C ARG A 269 8.76 0.91 1.59
N ASN A 270 9.35 2.10 1.49
CA ASN A 270 10.54 2.52 2.23
C ASN A 270 10.41 3.93 2.87
N PHE A 271 9.19 4.37 3.16
CA PHE A 271 8.93 5.60 3.90
C PHE A 271 9.66 5.64 5.25
N GLU A 272 9.99 6.84 5.71
CA GLU A 272 10.71 7.06 6.97
C GLU A 272 10.03 6.37 8.16
N GLY A 273 10.81 5.62 8.95
CA GLY A 273 10.32 4.89 10.13
C GLY A 273 9.32 3.77 9.86
N ARG A 274 9.06 3.39 8.60
CA ARG A 274 8.16 2.28 8.25
C ARG A 274 8.64 0.93 8.78
N SER A 275 9.95 0.73 8.82
CA SER A 275 10.62 -0.53 9.18
C SER A 275 10.71 -0.82 10.69
N GLY A 276 10.23 0.11 11.53
CA GLY A 276 10.33 0.01 13.00
C GLY A 276 11.48 0.81 13.61
N THR A 277 12.46 1.25 12.80
CA THR A 277 13.58 2.10 13.23
C THR A 277 13.58 3.38 12.40
N LYS A 278 13.43 4.56 13.04
CA LYS A 278 13.25 5.84 12.33
C LYS A 278 14.46 6.23 11.47
N SER A 279 15.67 6.09 12.02
CA SER A 279 16.91 6.49 11.35
C SER A 279 17.44 5.51 10.30
N ALA A 280 16.77 4.38 10.06
CA ALA A 280 17.24 3.38 9.10
C ALA A 280 16.90 3.77 7.67
N GLY A 281 17.87 3.64 6.75
CA GLY A 281 17.68 3.81 5.32
C GLY A 281 17.16 2.52 4.70
N VAL A 282 15.92 2.52 4.23
CA VAL A 282 15.32 1.33 3.58
C VAL A 282 15.42 1.47 2.06
N TYR A 283 15.99 0.47 1.41
CA TYR A 283 16.17 0.41 -0.03
C TYR A 283 15.36 -0.74 -0.61
N LEU A 284 14.67 -0.52 -1.73
CA LEU A 284 13.82 -1.53 -2.37
C LEU A 284 14.49 -2.07 -3.63
N VAL A 285 14.65 -3.39 -3.73
CA VAL A 285 15.33 -4.06 -4.84
C VAL A 285 14.62 -5.38 -5.22
N SER A 286 15.09 -6.04 -6.28
CA SER A 286 14.69 -7.40 -6.64
C SER A 286 15.21 -8.47 -5.65
N PRO A 287 14.57 -9.65 -5.58
CA PRO A 287 15.10 -10.80 -4.83
C PRO A 287 16.52 -11.19 -5.20
N GLU A 288 16.86 -11.10 -6.48
CA GLU A 288 18.17 -11.38 -7.05
C GLU A 288 19.23 -10.45 -6.44
N THR A 289 19.05 -9.14 -6.54
CA THR A 289 19.95 -8.13 -5.95
C THR A 289 20.07 -8.29 -4.43
N ALA A 290 18.95 -8.56 -3.75
CA ALA A 290 18.94 -8.74 -2.29
C ALA A 290 19.75 -9.98 -1.87
N ALA A 291 19.60 -11.11 -2.56
CA ALA A 291 20.32 -12.35 -2.25
C ALA A 291 21.83 -12.20 -2.46
N VAL A 292 22.25 -11.58 -3.56
CA VAL A 292 23.67 -11.30 -3.83
C VAL A 292 24.24 -10.34 -2.79
N THR A 293 23.51 -9.27 -2.46
CA THR A 293 23.89 -8.34 -1.40
C THR A 293 24.06 -9.05 -0.04
N ALA A 294 23.20 -10.01 0.29
CA ALA A 294 23.30 -10.77 1.54
C ALA A 294 24.60 -11.59 1.63
N ILE A 295 25.10 -12.10 0.51
CA ILE A 295 26.38 -12.83 0.44
C ILE A 295 27.56 -11.85 0.56
N LYS A 296 27.48 -10.70 -0.11
CA LYS A 296 28.61 -9.76 -0.24
C LYS A 296 28.76 -8.78 0.93
N GLY A 297 27.70 -8.50 1.68
CA GLY A 297 27.75 -7.55 2.80
C GLY A 297 27.59 -6.08 2.40
N VAL A 298 27.55 -5.81 1.10
CA VAL A 298 27.38 -4.49 0.49
C VAL A 298 26.34 -4.59 -0.63
N LEU A 299 25.70 -3.48 -0.98
CA LEU A 299 24.81 -3.45 -2.14
C LEU A 299 25.60 -3.81 -3.40
N THR A 300 25.17 -4.87 -4.08
CA THR A 300 25.91 -5.43 -5.23
C THR A 300 24.99 -5.62 -6.41
N ASP A 301 25.49 -5.29 -7.61
CA ASP A 301 24.80 -5.60 -8.86
C ASP A 301 24.82 -7.12 -9.08
N PRO A 302 23.65 -7.79 -9.20
CA PRO A 302 23.62 -9.24 -9.32
C PRO A 302 24.30 -9.76 -10.59
N ARG A 303 24.49 -8.94 -11.63
CA ARG A 303 25.19 -9.32 -12.87
C ARG A 303 26.65 -9.70 -12.64
N GLU A 304 27.25 -9.24 -11.55
CA GLU A 304 28.62 -9.61 -11.15
C GLU A 304 28.76 -11.11 -10.81
N MET A 305 27.65 -11.83 -10.61
CA MET A 305 27.66 -13.25 -10.24
C MET A 305 27.71 -14.21 -11.44
N GLY A 306 27.86 -13.70 -12.67
CA GLY A 306 27.90 -14.52 -13.89
C GLY A 306 26.49 -14.83 -14.41
N GLU A 307 26.20 -16.08 -14.73
CA GLU A 307 24.88 -16.48 -15.24
C GLU A 307 23.88 -16.74 -14.07
N PRO A 308 22.63 -16.27 -14.17
CA PRO A 308 21.64 -16.50 -13.12
C PRO A 308 21.21 -17.98 -13.05
N PRO A 309 20.88 -18.48 -11.85
CA PRO A 309 20.31 -19.82 -11.71
C PRO A 309 19.02 -19.99 -12.51
N LYS A 310 18.88 -21.11 -13.22
CA LYS A 310 17.64 -21.45 -13.92
C LYS A 310 16.63 -22.06 -12.95
N ILE A 311 15.47 -21.42 -12.82
CA ILE A 311 14.41 -21.86 -11.89
C ILE A 311 13.37 -22.68 -12.62
N LYS A 312 13.15 -23.92 -12.15
CA LYS A 312 12.06 -24.77 -12.59
C LYS A 312 10.92 -24.72 -11.58
N LEU A 313 9.76 -24.29 -12.04
CA LEU A 313 8.50 -24.36 -11.31
C LEU A 313 7.86 -25.75 -11.49
N PRO A 314 7.05 -26.21 -10.52
CA PRO A 314 6.35 -27.49 -10.64
C PRO A 314 5.19 -27.37 -11.64
N ASP A 315 4.85 -28.48 -12.30
CA ASP A 315 3.70 -28.54 -13.23
C ASP A 315 2.36 -28.40 -12.49
N LYS A 316 2.34 -28.76 -11.20
CA LYS A 316 1.20 -28.61 -10.30
C LYS A 316 1.66 -28.08 -8.95
N PHE A 317 0.91 -27.14 -8.40
CA PHE A 317 1.15 -26.61 -7.07
C PHE A 317 0.53 -27.50 -5.98
N ILE A 318 1.17 -27.57 -4.82
CA ILE A 318 0.67 -28.26 -3.63
C ILE A 318 -0.52 -27.45 -3.09
N ILE A 319 -1.72 -28.02 -3.13
CA ILE A 319 -2.92 -27.38 -2.59
C ILE A 319 -3.19 -27.99 -1.22
N ASN A 320 -3.18 -27.16 -0.18
CA ASN A 320 -3.47 -27.58 1.19
C ASN A 320 -4.33 -26.54 1.91
N ASP A 321 -5.63 -26.81 1.93
CA ASP A 321 -6.65 -25.94 2.50
C ASP A 321 -7.01 -26.32 3.95
N ASN A 322 -6.19 -27.14 4.63
CA ASN A 322 -6.52 -27.69 5.94
C ASN A 322 -6.75 -26.66 7.07
N MET A 323 -6.37 -25.40 6.86
CA MET A 323 -6.59 -24.28 7.80
C MET A 323 -7.64 -23.28 7.30
N ILE A 324 -8.32 -23.57 6.19
CA ILE A 324 -9.47 -22.78 5.73
C ILE A 324 -10.70 -23.30 6.48
N ILE A 325 -11.27 -22.45 7.34
CA ILE A 325 -12.51 -22.75 8.05
C ILE A 325 -13.67 -22.26 7.17
N PRO A 326 -14.52 -23.16 6.63
CA PRO A 326 -15.67 -22.74 5.84
C PRO A 326 -16.71 -22.01 6.70
N PRO A 327 -17.49 -21.08 6.13
CA PRO A 327 -18.56 -20.43 6.86
C PRO A 327 -19.59 -21.45 7.34
N LEU A 328 -20.12 -21.24 8.55
CA LEU A 328 -21.21 -22.07 9.07
C LEU A 328 -22.47 -21.88 8.20
N PRO A 329 -23.34 -22.90 8.11
CA PRO A 329 -24.69 -22.73 7.58
C PRO A 329 -25.40 -21.58 8.32
N GLN A 330 -26.20 -20.80 7.59
CA GLN A 330 -26.81 -19.55 8.09
C GLN A 330 -27.53 -19.72 9.44
N GLU A 331 -28.28 -20.81 9.61
CA GLU A 331 -29.00 -21.11 10.86
C GLU A 331 -28.09 -21.30 12.07
N LYS A 332 -26.90 -21.84 11.86
CA LYS A 332 -25.88 -22.01 12.90
C LYS A 332 -25.12 -20.71 13.12
N ALA A 333 -24.75 -20.01 12.03
CA ALA A 333 -24.08 -18.73 12.08
C ALA A 333 -24.88 -17.69 12.88
N ALA A 334 -26.21 -17.64 12.71
CA ALA A 334 -27.10 -16.71 13.42
C ALA A 334 -27.14 -16.92 14.94
N LYS A 335 -26.73 -18.11 15.43
CA LYS A 335 -26.69 -18.46 16.86
C LYS A 335 -25.30 -18.28 17.48
N VAL A 336 -24.29 -17.92 16.67
CA VAL A 336 -22.93 -17.72 17.17
C VAL A 336 -22.88 -16.46 18.03
N GLU A 337 -22.45 -16.63 19.28
CA GLU A 337 -22.12 -15.49 20.14
C GLU A 337 -20.75 -14.91 19.75
N ILE A 338 -20.73 -13.60 19.47
CA ILE A 338 -19.48 -12.91 19.15
C ILE A 338 -18.80 -12.47 20.44
N ILE A 339 -17.77 -13.22 20.84
CA ILE A 339 -16.95 -12.91 22.01
C ILE A 339 -15.98 -11.77 21.68
N ARG A 340 -16.00 -10.70 22.48
CA ARG A 340 -15.14 -9.51 22.31
C ARG A 340 -14.22 -9.35 23.53
N GLY A 341 -12.91 -9.28 23.27
CA GLY A 341 -11.92 -8.98 24.31
C GLY A 341 -11.92 -7.51 24.74
N PRO A 342 -11.15 -7.14 25.79
CA PRO A 342 -11.15 -5.79 26.34
C PRO A 342 -10.71 -4.69 25.35
N ASN A 343 -9.88 -5.06 24.36
CA ASN A 343 -9.41 -4.19 23.28
C ASN A 343 -10.30 -4.18 22.03
N ILE A 344 -11.49 -4.76 22.09
CA ILE A 344 -12.51 -4.64 21.04
C ILE A 344 -13.62 -3.76 21.59
N LYS A 345 -13.60 -2.49 21.22
CA LYS A 345 -14.60 -1.49 21.62
C LYS A 345 -15.57 -1.23 20.47
N PRO A 346 -16.85 -0.89 20.77
CA PRO A 346 -17.76 -0.42 19.74
C PRO A 346 -17.21 0.86 19.10
N LEU A 347 -17.60 1.11 17.85
CA LEU A 347 -17.33 2.39 17.22
C LEU A 347 -18.07 3.50 17.99
N PRO A 348 -17.45 4.69 18.14
CA PRO A 348 -18.13 5.84 18.72
C PRO A 348 -19.27 6.31 17.80
N ASP A 349 -20.28 6.94 18.39
CA ASP A 349 -21.34 7.59 17.62
C ASP A 349 -20.83 8.90 17.01
N PHE A 350 -21.13 9.10 15.72
CA PHE A 350 -20.77 10.32 15.00
C PHE A 350 -22.03 11.13 14.70
N PRO A 351 -22.26 12.27 15.38
CA PRO A 351 -23.46 13.06 15.17
C PRO A 351 -23.44 13.75 13.79
N PRO A 352 -24.63 14.14 13.28
CA PRO A 352 -24.75 14.99 12.10
C PRO A 352 -23.87 16.24 12.19
N MET A 353 -23.31 16.62 11.05
CA MET A 353 -22.43 17.78 10.97
C MET A 353 -23.25 19.08 10.94
N PRO A 354 -22.86 20.12 11.72
CA PRO A 354 -23.49 21.44 11.63
C PRO A 354 -23.09 22.17 10.34
N ASP A 355 -23.89 23.15 9.91
CA ASP A 355 -23.61 23.99 8.72
C ASP A 355 -22.35 24.85 8.88
N LYS A 356 -21.96 25.12 10.13
CA LYS A 356 -20.82 25.95 10.50
C LYS A 356 -19.81 25.13 11.30
N LEU A 357 -18.58 25.08 10.83
CA LEU A 357 -17.45 24.44 11.52
C LEU A 357 -16.56 25.52 12.14
N GLU A 358 -16.28 25.40 13.43
CA GLU A 358 -15.43 26.34 14.18
C GLU A 358 -14.39 25.57 14.99
N GLY A 359 -13.20 26.15 15.20
CA GLY A 359 -12.13 25.51 15.96
C GLY A 359 -10.75 26.05 15.63
N GLU A 360 -9.72 25.48 16.24
CA GLU A 360 -8.32 25.85 15.99
C GLU A 360 -7.67 24.88 14.99
N ILE A 361 -6.68 25.36 14.23
CA ILE A 361 -5.75 24.49 13.50
C ILE A 361 -4.90 23.77 14.54
N LEU A 362 -5.11 22.46 14.69
CA LEU A 362 -4.39 21.65 15.67
C LEU A 362 -3.02 21.24 15.18
N ILE A 363 -2.83 21.08 13.87
CA ILE A 363 -1.53 20.81 13.25
C ILE A 363 -1.52 21.32 11.83
N LYS A 364 -0.36 21.83 11.40
CA LYS A 364 -0.05 22.15 10.00
C LYS A 364 1.11 21.27 9.57
N VAL A 365 0.93 20.50 8.50
CA VAL A 365 1.90 19.51 8.03
C VAL A 365 2.24 19.73 6.56
N GLU A 366 3.47 19.36 6.19
CA GLU A 366 4.05 19.52 4.86
C GLU A 366 3.41 18.62 3.79
N ASP A 367 4.01 18.63 2.59
CA ASP A 367 3.60 17.76 1.48
C ASP A 367 3.91 16.29 1.79
N ASN A 368 3.23 15.36 1.11
CA ASN A 368 3.53 13.92 1.11
C ASN A 368 3.36 13.23 2.48
N ILE A 369 2.51 13.77 3.35
CA ILE A 369 2.15 13.12 4.62
C ILE A 369 1.45 11.79 4.36
N THR A 370 2.06 10.70 4.83
CA THR A 370 1.57 9.33 4.65
C THR A 370 0.56 8.95 5.73
N THR A 371 -0.24 7.90 5.51
CA THR A 371 -1.05 7.33 6.59
C THR A 371 -0.21 6.75 7.73
N ASP A 372 1.08 6.44 7.51
CA ASP A 372 2.02 6.08 8.59
C ASP A 372 2.45 7.28 9.44
N HIS A 373 2.44 8.50 8.88
CA HIS A 373 2.63 9.73 9.65
C HIS A 373 1.38 10.07 10.47
N ILE A 374 0.18 9.93 9.88
CA ILE A 374 -1.09 10.21 10.55
C ILE A 374 -1.41 9.18 11.64
N MET A 375 -1.32 7.89 11.31
CA MET A 375 -1.62 6.79 12.22
C MET A 375 -0.61 5.67 12.04
N PRO A 376 0.46 5.65 12.85
CA PRO A 376 1.55 4.71 12.64
C PRO A 376 1.13 3.25 12.86
N ALA A 377 1.84 2.34 12.19
CA ALA A 377 1.78 0.91 12.49
C ALA A 377 2.88 0.53 13.51
N GLY A 378 2.96 -0.75 13.83
CA GLY A 378 3.99 -1.34 14.67
C GLY A 378 3.44 -2.08 15.89
N ALA A 379 4.33 -2.74 16.61
CA ALA A 379 3.97 -3.72 17.63
C ALA A 379 3.16 -3.12 18.80
N LYS A 380 3.34 -1.83 19.09
CA LYS A 380 2.59 -1.13 20.15
C LYS A 380 1.20 -0.69 19.72
N ILE A 381 0.97 -0.47 18.42
CA ILE A 381 -0.23 0.22 17.91
C ILE A 381 -1.20 -0.76 17.23
N LEU A 382 -0.68 -1.73 16.47
CA LEU A 382 -1.53 -2.69 15.76
C LEU A 382 -2.46 -3.51 16.67
N PRO A 383 -2.06 -3.90 17.90
CA PRO A 383 -2.97 -4.56 18.84
C PRO A 383 -4.19 -3.71 19.24
N LEU A 384 -4.14 -2.38 19.02
CA LEU A 384 -5.20 -1.44 19.39
C LEU A 384 -6.17 -1.12 18.24
N ARG A 385 -6.06 -1.76 17.07
CA ARG A 385 -6.91 -1.44 15.90
C ARG A 385 -8.42 -1.54 16.14
N SER A 386 -8.84 -2.33 17.11
CA SER A 386 -10.26 -2.44 17.48
C SER A 386 -10.64 -1.59 18.70
N ASN A 387 -9.74 -0.75 19.19
CA ASN A 387 -9.91 0.13 20.34
C ASN A 387 -9.63 1.58 19.92
N ILE A 388 -10.63 2.24 19.32
CA ILE A 388 -10.49 3.61 18.80
C ILE A 388 -10.01 4.61 19.87
N PRO A 389 -10.54 4.59 21.11
CA PRO A 389 -10.02 5.45 22.18
C PRO A 389 -8.52 5.29 22.41
N GLU A 390 -8.02 4.06 22.53
CA GLU A 390 -6.60 3.81 22.82
C GLU A 390 -5.70 4.08 21.63
N ILE A 391 -6.10 3.66 20.42
CA ILE A 391 -5.28 3.90 19.22
C ILE A 391 -5.21 5.40 18.89
N SER A 392 -6.22 6.19 19.26
CA SER A 392 -6.25 7.64 19.00
C SER A 392 -5.12 8.42 19.69
N LYS A 393 -4.54 7.88 20.77
CA LYS A 393 -3.35 8.44 21.44
C LYS A 393 -2.11 8.50 20.56
N TYR A 394 -2.09 7.76 19.45
CA TYR A 394 -0.96 7.71 18.52
C TYR A 394 -1.17 8.53 17.25
N VAL A 395 -2.30 9.25 17.11
CA VAL A 395 -2.51 10.12 15.95
C VAL A 395 -1.40 11.17 15.90
N PHE A 396 -0.71 11.25 14.76
CA PHE A 396 0.45 12.11 14.52
C PHE A 396 1.64 11.94 15.47
N SER A 397 1.73 10.87 16.28
CA SER A 397 2.77 10.74 17.29
C SER A 397 4.21 10.68 16.73
N ARG A 398 4.38 10.46 15.42
CA ARG A 398 5.69 10.50 14.73
C ARG A 398 6.05 11.87 14.17
N VAL A 399 5.07 12.78 14.11
CA VAL A 399 5.16 14.14 13.54
C VAL A 399 5.12 15.18 14.65
N ASP A 400 4.16 15.07 15.56
CA ASP A 400 3.98 15.94 16.72
C ASP A 400 3.44 15.12 17.91
N GLU A 401 4.30 14.84 18.88
CA GLU A 401 3.96 14.06 20.08
C GLU A 401 2.86 14.72 20.93
N LYS A 402 2.67 16.04 20.81
CA LYS A 402 1.67 16.80 21.58
C LYS A 402 0.32 16.89 20.89
N PHE A 403 0.16 16.31 19.69
CA PHE A 403 -1.09 16.40 18.93
C PHE A 403 -2.29 15.85 19.71
N TYR A 404 -2.13 14.68 20.33
CA TYR A 404 -3.21 14.04 21.10
C TYR A 404 -3.69 14.95 22.24
N ASP A 405 -2.77 15.42 23.09
CA ASP A 405 -3.10 16.27 24.23
C ASP A 405 -3.81 17.55 23.79
N ARG A 406 -3.31 18.18 22.71
CA ARG A 406 -3.90 19.37 22.12
C ARG A 406 -5.32 19.11 21.60
N ALA A 407 -5.55 17.99 20.92
CA ALA A 407 -6.87 17.66 20.39
C ALA A 407 -7.89 17.41 21.51
N ILE A 408 -7.47 16.77 22.61
CA ILE A 408 -8.31 16.58 23.80
C ILE A 408 -8.61 17.92 24.47
N GLU A 409 -7.60 18.76 24.72
CA GLU A 409 -7.76 20.08 25.37
C GLU A 409 -8.72 20.98 24.58
N LYS A 410 -8.54 21.03 23.26
CA LYS A 410 -9.32 21.89 22.36
C LYS A 410 -10.67 21.30 21.94
N LYS A 411 -10.94 20.05 22.33
CA LYS A 411 -12.14 19.28 21.92
C LYS A 411 -12.28 19.20 20.39
N GLY A 412 -11.15 18.91 19.74
CA GLY A 412 -11.05 18.83 18.28
C GLY A 412 -10.73 20.15 17.60
N GLY A 413 -10.83 20.14 16.27
CA GLY A 413 -10.41 21.27 15.44
C GLY A 413 -10.15 20.88 13.99
N PHE A 414 -9.14 21.50 13.40
CA PHE A 414 -8.78 21.34 11.98
C PHE A 414 -7.35 20.82 11.83
N ILE A 415 -7.13 20.11 10.72
CA ILE A 415 -5.79 19.75 10.24
C ILE A 415 -5.55 20.51 8.95
N VAL A 416 -4.36 21.11 8.79
CA VAL A 416 -3.91 21.68 7.51
C VAL A 416 -2.77 20.85 6.95
N GLY A 417 -2.89 20.43 5.68
CA GLY A 417 -1.89 19.60 5.00
C GLY A 417 -1.36 20.20 3.70
N GLY A 418 -0.17 19.76 3.30
CA GLY A 418 0.39 20.07 2.00
C GLY A 418 -0.25 19.28 0.86
N GLU A 419 0.53 19.00 -0.18
CA GLU A 419 0.14 18.14 -1.29
C GLU A 419 0.09 16.65 -0.90
N ASN A 420 -0.76 15.89 -1.58
CA ASN A 420 -0.82 14.42 -1.47
C ASN A 420 -0.98 13.92 -0.02
N TYR A 421 -1.81 14.63 0.75
CA TYR A 421 -2.07 14.30 2.15
C TYR A 421 -2.80 12.96 2.27
N GLY A 422 -2.29 12.10 3.15
CA GLY A 422 -2.84 10.77 3.43
C GLY A 422 -2.39 9.68 2.46
N GLN A 423 -1.23 9.82 1.80
CA GLN A 423 -0.74 8.81 0.88
C GLN A 423 -0.36 7.47 1.55
N GLY A 424 -0.33 6.39 0.77
CA GLY A 424 0.11 5.08 1.23
C GLY A 424 -1.03 4.13 1.63
N SER A 425 -0.99 3.58 2.84
CA SER A 425 -1.85 2.47 3.25
C SER A 425 -3.33 2.88 3.37
N SER A 426 -4.26 1.98 2.99
CA SER A 426 -5.72 2.17 3.03
C SER A 426 -6.34 2.21 4.44
N ARG A 427 -5.52 2.22 5.49
CA ARG A 427 -5.96 2.17 6.89
C ARG A 427 -6.94 3.29 7.22
N GLU A 428 -8.17 2.88 7.50
CA GLU A 428 -9.24 3.76 7.94
C GLU A 428 -8.99 4.40 9.31
N HIS A 429 -8.12 3.81 10.14
CA HIS A 429 -7.62 4.37 11.41
C HIS A 429 -7.04 5.78 11.25
N ALA A 430 -6.45 6.08 10.10
CA ALA A 430 -5.97 7.43 9.78
C ALA A 430 -7.10 8.47 9.63
N ALA A 431 -8.37 8.07 9.57
CA ALA A 431 -9.53 8.96 9.56
C ALA A 431 -10.41 8.81 10.81
N ILE A 432 -10.73 7.58 11.22
CA ILE A 432 -11.61 7.35 12.37
C ILE A 432 -10.98 7.76 13.71
N ALA A 433 -9.67 7.62 13.87
CA ALA A 433 -9.00 8.03 15.10
C ALA A 433 -8.90 9.57 15.22
N PRO A 434 -8.53 10.33 14.16
CA PRO A 434 -8.72 11.78 14.17
C PRO A 434 -10.17 12.21 14.40
N LYS A 435 -11.14 11.50 13.83
CA LYS A 435 -12.56 11.80 14.07
C LYS A 435 -12.93 11.65 15.54
N TYR A 436 -12.45 10.59 16.19
CA TYR A 436 -12.64 10.37 17.63
C TYR A 436 -12.06 11.52 18.47
N LEU A 437 -10.93 12.10 18.04
CA LEU A 437 -10.32 13.29 18.68
C LEU A 437 -11.05 14.61 18.34
N GLY A 438 -12.18 14.57 17.65
CA GLY A 438 -13.00 15.74 17.35
C GLY A 438 -12.56 16.53 16.11
N ILE A 439 -11.72 15.96 15.24
CA ILE A 439 -11.37 16.62 13.97
C ILE A 439 -12.62 16.80 13.11
N LYS A 440 -12.82 18.03 12.62
CA LYS A 440 -14.02 18.46 11.89
C LYS A 440 -13.79 18.46 10.39
N ALA A 441 -12.67 19.03 9.97
CA ALA A 441 -12.24 19.07 8.58
C ALA A 441 -10.72 18.96 8.45
N VAL A 442 -10.28 18.47 7.30
CA VAL A 442 -8.89 18.56 6.84
C VAL A 442 -8.87 19.52 5.66
N ILE A 443 -8.00 20.53 5.68
CA ILE A 443 -7.79 21.46 4.57
C ILE A 443 -6.40 21.20 3.99
N ALA A 444 -6.31 20.74 2.74
CA ALA A 444 -5.04 20.37 2.12
C ALA A 444 -4.83 21.00 0.75
N LYS A 445 -3.59 21.01 0.24
CA LYS A 445 -3.37 21.37 -1.18
C LYS A 445 -3.93 20.29 -2.12
N SER A 446 -3.82 19.01 -1.71
CA SER A 446 -4.44 17.87 -2.39
C SER A 446 -4.45 16.62 -1.49
N PHE A 447 -5.27 15.62 -1.82
CA PHE A 447 -5.43 14.37 -1.06
C PHE A 447 -5.06 13.14 -1.87
N ALA A 448 -4.58 12.11 -1.19
CA ALA A 448 -4.59 10.75 -1.72
C ALA A 448 -6.03 10.18 -1.73
N ARG A 449 -6.41 9.46 -2.80
CA ARG A 449 -7.79 9.01 -3.07
C ARG A 449 -8.44 8.27 -1.90
N ILE A 450 -7.85 7.15 -1.47
CA ILE A 450 -8.43 6.29 -0.43
C ILE A 450 -8.57 7.04 0.90
N HIS A 451 -7.63 7.92 1.22
CA HIS A 451 -7.70 8.68 2.45
C HIS A 451 -8.83 9.71 2.42
N SER A 452 -9.03 10.42 1.31
CA SER A 452 -10.17 11.33 1.12
C SER A 452 -11.51 10.62 1.31
N GLU A 453 -11.68 9.43 0.73
CA GLU A 453 -12.88 8.58 0.91
C GLU A 453 -13.06 8.18 2.39
N ASN A 454 -11.97 7.81 3.08
CA ASN A 454 -12.03 7.47 4.50
C ASN A 454 -12.43 8.68 5.36
N LEU A 455 -12.00 9.90 5.04
CA LEU A 455 -12.44 11.11 5.75
C LEU A 455 -13.97 11.27 5.66
N VAL A 456 -14.52 11.15 4.46
CA VAL A 456 -15.98 11.19 4.22
C VAL A 456 -16.71 10.09 5.00
N ASN A 457 -16.17 8.87 4.96
CA ASN A 457 -16.75 7.71 5.64
C ASN A 457 -16.94 7.90 7.14
N PHE A 458 -16.06 8.66 7.80
CA PHE A 458 -16.16 8.96 9.24
C PHE A 458 -16.64 10.39 9.53
N GLY A 459 -17.11 11.13 8.53
CA GLY A 459 -17.69 12.45 8.76
C GLY A 459 -16.67 13.54 9.06
N ILE A 460 -15.46 13.47 8.50
CA ILE A 460 -14.49 14.57 8.45
C ILE A 460 -14.59 15.19 7.05
N VAL A 461 -14.72 16.51 6.95
CA VAL A 461 -14.80 17.19 5.64
C VAL A 461 -13.41 17.32 5.01
N PRO A 462 -13.14 16.72 3.83
CA PRO A 462 -11.95 17.04 3.06
C PRO A 462 -12.19 18.31 2.23
N LEU A 463 -11.41 19.35 2.48
CA LEU A 463 -11.43 20.61 1.73
C LEU A 463 -10.05 20.87 1.12
N THR A 464 -10.04 21.52 -0.03
CA THR A 464 -8.81 21.91 -0.72
C THR A 464 -8.73 23.41 -0.89
N PHE A 465 -7.52 23.98 -0.78
CA PHE A 465 -7.32 25.39 -1.11
C PHE A 465 -7.61 25.64 -2.60
N LYS A 466 -8.37 26.70 -2.92
CA LYS A 466 -8.60 27.10 -4.31
C LYS A 466 -7.29 27.58 -4.96
N ASP A 467 -6.52 28.38 -4.21
CA ASP A 467 -5.13 28.72 -4.51
C ASP A 467 -4.21 28.02 -3.51
N LYS A 468 -3.33 27.13 -4.01
CA LYS A 468 -2.41 26.37 -3.16
C LYS A 468 -1.45 27.25 -2.34
N SER A 469 -1.19 28.49 -2.76
CA SER A 469 -0.36 29.44 -2.01
C SER A 469 -1.01 29.94 -0.72
N ASP A 470 -2.34 29.82 -0.60
CA ASP A 470 -3.07 30.17 0.63
C ASP A 470 -2.69 29.27 1.82
N TYR A 471 -2.11 28.09 1.55
CA TYR A 471 -1.51 27.24 2.57
C TYR A 471 -0.51 28.00 3.45
N ASP A 472 0.26 28.95 2.89
CA ASP A 472 1.28 29.70 3.62
C ASP A 472 0.70 30.81 4.51
N LYS A 473 -0.58 31.17 4.31
CA LYS A 473 -1.26 32.24 5.06
C LYS A 473 -1.80 31.78 6.42
N VAL A 474 -1.88 30.48 6.67
CA VAL A 474 -2.44 29.90 7.90
C VAL A 474 -1.37 29.21 8.74
N GLU A 475 -1.52 29.22 10.06
CA GLU A 475 -0.59 28.62 11.01
C GLU A 475 -1.31 27.77 12.06
N GLN A 476 -0.58 26.84 12.67
CA GLN A 476 -1.08 26.08 13.81
C GLN A 476 -1.50 27.05 14.93
N GLY A 477 -2.67 26.81 15.53
CA GLY A 477 -3.28 27.68 16.55
C GLY A 477 -4.22 28.75 16.00
N ASP A 478 -4.24 28.99 14.69
CA ASP A 478 -5.21 29.91 14.10
C ASP A 478 -6.65 29.41 14.32
N LYS A 479 -7.54 30.34 14.67
CA LYS A 479 -8.97 30.08 14.85
C LYS A 479 -9.66 30.22 13.51
N LEU A 480 -10.32 29.15 13.08
CA LEU A 480 -11.01 29.08 11.81
C LEU A 480 -12.52 28.98 12.02
N GLU A 481 -13.22 29.59 11.09
CA GLU A 481 -14.66 29.46 10.88
C GLU A 481 -14.90 29.10 9.41
N ILE A 482 -15.57 27.98 9.16
CA ILE A 482 -15.88 27.51 7.81
C ILE A 482 -17.39 27.28 7.72
N ASN A 483 -18.05 28.01 6.84
CA ASN A 483 -19.44 27.77 6.52
C ASN A 483 -19.53 26.79 5.35
N ILE A 484 -20.05 25.60 5.62
CA ILE A 484 -20.22 24.52 4.64
C ILE A 484 -21.64 24.47 4.06
N GLY A 485 -22.55 25.35 4.51
CA GLY A 485 -23.85 25.63 3.89
C GLY A 485 -24.66 24.38 3.56
N ASP A 486 -24.91 24.11 2.28
CA ASP A 486 -25.41 22.86 1.70
C ASP A 486 -24.38 22.19 0.77
N PHE A 487 -23.12 22.64 0.83
CA PHE A 487 -22.03 22.35 -0.11
C PHE A 487 -22.30 22.81 -1.55
N LYS A 488 -23.29 23.67 -1.79
CA LYS A 488 -23.55 24.31 -3.10
C LYS A 488 -23.11 25.77 -3.04
N GLY A 489 -21.96 26.06 -3.65
CA GLY A 489 -21.40 27.41 -3.72
C GLY A 489 -19.93 27.47 -3.31
N GLU A 490 -19.38 28.68 -3.26
CA GLU A 490 -17.99 28.90 -2.85
C GLU A 490 -17.87 28.75 -1.33
N ILE A 491 -17.11 27.74 -0.88
CA ILE A 491 -16.83 27.54 0.54
C ILE A 491 -15.71 28.51 0.93
N THR A 492 -15.96 29.35 1.93
CA THR A 492 -14.95 30.29 2.45
C THR A 492 -14.54 29.89 3.85
N MET A 493 -13.23 29.80 4.07
CA MET A 493 -12.62 29.69 5.40
C MET A 493 -12.23 31.08 5.88
N LYS A 494 -12.84 31.53 6.98
CA LYS A 494 -12.45 32.75 7.68
C LYS A 494 -11.45 32.40 8.78
N ASN A 495 -10.23 32.90 8.66
CA ASN A 495 -9.25 32.85 9.72
C ASN A 495 -9.47 34.06 10.63
N ILE A 496 -10.06 33.81 11.80
CA ILE A 496 -10.44 34.82 12.79
C ILE A 496 -9.20 35.45 13.43
N THR A 497 -8.14 34.67 13.65
CA THR A 497 -6.90 35.16 14.26
C THR A 497 -6.23 36.22 13.39
N LYS A 498 -6.19 35.98 12.08
CA LYS A 498 -5.51 36.86 11.12
C LYS A 498 -6.45 37.81 10.36
N ASN A 499 -7.76 37.71 10.60
CA ASN A 499 -8.81 38.46 9.90
C ASN A 499 -8.72 38.39 8.36
N ILE A 500 -8.43 37.19 7.84
CA ILE A 500 -8.39 36.91 6.39
C ILE A 500 -9.45 35.88 6.01
N SER A 501 -9.91 35.94 4.76
CA SER A 501 -10.84 34.97 4.18
C SER A 501 -10.18 34.28 3.01
N ILE A 502 -10.21 32.95 3.01
CA ILE A 502 -9.55 32.10 2.04
C ILE A 502 -10.61 31.23 1.34
N PRO A 503 -10.71 31.28 0.00
CA PRO A 503 -11.62 30.42 -0.73
C PRO A 503 -11.11 28.98 -0.76
N LEU A 504 -12.01 28.05 -0.48
CA LEU A 504 -11.80 26.61 -0.52
C LEU A 504 -12.68 25.97 -1.60
N THR A 505 -12.27 24.79 -2.04
CA THR A 505 -13.00 23.94 -2.98
C THR A 505 -13.01 22.49 -2.49
N HIS A 506 -13.82 21.63 -3.11
CA HIS A 506 -13.89 20.20 -2.81
C HIS A 506 -14.21 19.37 -4.05
N SER A 507 -13.89 18.08 -4.00
CA SER A 507 -14.25 17.10 -5.04
C SER A 507 -15.39 16.16 -4.62
N LEU A 508 -16.11 16.49 -3.53
CA LEU A 508 -17.22 15.69 -2.99
C LEU A 508 -18.38 15.55 -4.00
N SER A 509 -18.88 14.33 -4.14
CA SER A 509 -20.13 14.05 -4.86
C SER A 509 -21.37 14.40 -4.03
N GLU A 510 -22.55 14.41 -4.64
CA GLU A 510 -23.81 14.57 -3.91
C GLU A 510 -24.02 13.49 -2.84
N LEU A 511 -23.55 12.27 -3.09
CA LEU A 511 -23.61 11.18 -2.13
C LEU A 511 -22.68 11.44 -0.94
N ASP A 512 -21.46 11.89 -1.20
CA ASP A 512 -20.49 12.22 -0.14
C ASP A 512 -21.04 13.32 0.77
N ILE A 513 -21.68 14.35 0.18
CA ILE A 513 -22.35 15.42 0.94
C ILE A 513 -23.46 14.85 1.83
N LYS A 514 -24.34 13.99 1.30
CA LYS A 514 -25.40 13.32 2.09
C LYS A 514 -24.82 12.50 3.24
N ILE A 515 -23.73 11.79 3.00
CA ILE A 515 -23.00 10.99 4.01
C ILE A 515 -22.43 11.89 5.12
N LEU A 516 -21.70 12.95 4.75
CA LEU A 516 -21.11 13.90 5.69
C LEU A 516 -22.19 14.54 6.58
N ARG A 517 -23.34 14.90 6.00
CA ARG A 517 -24.47 15.49 6.73
C ARG A 517 -25.05 14.58 7.80
N LYS A 518 -24.97 13.26 7.62
CA LYS A 518 -25.40 12.29 8.64
C LYS A 518 -24.33 11.98 9.69
N GLY A 519 -23.12 12.54 9.55
CA GLY A 519 -21.99 12.28 10.44
C GLY A 519 -21.05 11.17 9.96
N GLY A 520 -21.25 10.65 8.74
CA GLY A 520 -20.46 9.56 8.17
C GLY A 520 -21.31 8.45 7.57
N ARG A 521 -20.65 7.47 6.95
CA ARG A 521 -21.29 6.41 6.14
C ARG A 521 -22.13 5.48 6.99
N LEU A 522 -21.64 5.09 8.17
CA LEU A 522 -22.38 4.18 9.05
C LEU A 522 -23.68 4.80 9.60
N PRO A 523 -23.71 6.04 10.13
CA PRO A 523 -24.94 6.74 10.46
C PRO A 523 -25.90 6.93 9.27
N PHE A 524 -25.36 7.16 8.06
CA PHE A 524 -26.15 7.30 6.85
C PHE A 524 -26.89 5.99 6.49
N LEU A 525 -26.24 4.83 6.58
CA LEU A 525 -26.83 3.53 6.23
C LEU A 525 -27.80 2.97 7.29
N ARG A 526 -27.71 3.42 8.54
CA ARG A 526 -28.62 2.99 9.61
C ARG A 526 -30.00 3.65 9.55
N ARG A 527 -30.16 4.71 8.75
CA ARG A 527 -31.38 5.52 8.66
C ARG A 527 -31.98 5.37 7.28
#